data_AF-A0A9C8WJT4-F1
#
_entry.id   AF-A0A9C8WJT4-F1
#
_cell.length_a   1.000
_cell.length_b   1.000
_cell.length_c   1.000
_cell.angle_alpha   90.00
_cell.angle_beta   90.00
_cell.angle_gamma   90.00
#
_symmetry.space_group_name_H-M   'P 1'
#
loop_
_entity.id
_entity.type
_entity.pdbx_description
1 polymer ?
#
loop_
_entity_poly.entity_id
_entity_poly.type
_entity_poly.pdbx_seq_one_letter_code
_entity_poly.pdbx_strand_id
1 'polypeptide(L)'
;DIRNAPMVAWPLTRLDICVMSDGAAASILVSEEGLKKLEDAGAKIPRPLVKVTGIGRGTDAMRMADRPHVDYDYFMENYATQQEKDSDETRAYYKKLWEHGTRYPGVHSFRAGRTAGNMAYKMAGIYDPLHELDFVELHDAYTSSEIQTYEDLGLCRYGEGGPFAASGKAFLPNIDYGLDLPEEAVCAVNPSGGLIACGHPVGATGLMQAVFATWQLQGSIHKHFGDDTLQVKDARRGAIHSHAGTGTYVTVSILERED
;
A
#
# COMPACT_ATOMS: atom_id res chain seq x y z
N ASP A 1 -21.17 -5.61 -13.46
CA ASP A 1 -21.56 -6.27 -12.21
C ASP A 1 -21.41 -5.40 -10.96
N ILE A 2 -20.22 -4.88 -10.66
CA ILE A 2 -19.95 -4.04 -9.47
C ILE A 2 -20.99 -2.93 -9.29
N ARG A 3 -21.16 -2.06 -10.28
CA ARG A 3 -22.13 -0.93 -10.24
C ARG A 3 -23.60 -1.35 -10.08
N ASN A 4 -23.95 -2.61 -10.37
CA ASN A 4 -25.31 -3.14 -10.26
C ASN A 4 -25.53 -3.92 -8.95
N ALA A 5 -24.49 -4.11 -8.14
CA ALA A 5 -24.62 -4.79 -6.86
C ALA A 5 -25.44 -3.94 -5.87
N PRO A 6 -26.03 -4.57 -4.82
CA PRO A 6 -26.79 -3.84 -3.82
C PRO A 6 -25.98 -2.70 -3.21
N MET A 7 -26.53 -1.49 -3.22
CA MET A 7 -25.91 -0.32 -2.58
C MET A 7 -25.86 -0.51 -1.06
N VAL A 8 -24.74 -0.13 -0.44
CA VAL A 8 -24.58 -0.14 1.01
C VAL A 8 -24.57 1.28 1.56
N ALA A 9 -23.71 2.13 1.00
CA ALA A 9 -23.65 3.55 1.34
C ALA A 9 -23.19 4.31 0.10
N TRP A 10 -24.02 5.23 -0.42
CA TRP A 10 -23.71 5.92 -1.68
C TRP A 10 -22.30 6.56 -1.66
N PRO A 11 -21.45 6.33 -2.68
CA PRO A 11 -21.72 5.59 -3.92
C PRO A 11 -21.33 4.09 -3.90
N LEU A 12 -20.87 3.56 -2.77
CA LEU A 12 -20.34 2.20 -2.64
C LEU A 12 -21.44 1.13 -2.64
N THR A 13 -21.21 0.10 -3.46
CA THR A 13 -22.02 -1.12 -3.53
C THR A 13 -21.39 -2.25 -2.72
N ARG A 14 -22.12 -3.36 -2.56
CA ARG A 14 -21.63 -4.54 -1.85
C ARG A 14 -20.33 -5.10 -2.41
N LEU A 15 -20.10 -4.98 -3.72
CA LEU A 15 -18.86 -5.48 -4.36
C LEU A 15 -17.70 -4.48 -4.27
N ASP A 16 -17.91 -3.30 -3.69
CA ASP A 16 -16.87 -2.31 -3.41
C ASP A 16 -16.26 -2.46 -2.00
N ILE A 17 -16.76 -3.41 -1.21
CA ILE A 17 -16.49 -3.53 0.23
C ILE A 17 -15.86 -4.89 0.50
N CYS A 18 -14.85 -4.90 1.37
CA CYS A 18 -14.20 -6.13 1.80
C CYS A 18 -15.14 -7.17 2.42
N VAL A 19 -14.76 -8.43 2.27
CA VAL A 19 -15.57 -9.56 2.76
C VAL A 19 -15.28 -9.85 4.23
N MET A 20 -16.35 -10.01 5.02
CA MET A 20 -16.25 -10.51 6.39
C MET A 20 -15.67 -11.91 6.38
N SER A 21 -14.56 -12.11 7.07
CA SER A 21 -13.75 -13.32 6.94
C SER A 21 -13.22 -13.80 8.29
N ASP A 22 -13.13 -15.12 8.43
CA ASP A 22 -12.40 -15.77 9.51
C ASP A 22 -11.00 -16.17 9.01
N GLY A 23 -9.97 -15.95 9.83
CA GLY A 23 -8.60 -16.29 9.44
C GLY A 23 -7.56 -15.93 10.49
N ALA A 24 -6.38 -16.51 10.33
CA ALA A 24 -5.21 -16.23 11.15
C ALA A 24 -3.96 -16.19 10.26
N ALA A 25 -3.03 -15.30 10.59
CA ALA A 25 -1.74 -15.20 9.94
C ALA A 25 -0.67 -14.97 11.01
N ALA A 26 0.54 -15.46 10.75
CA ALA A 26 1.67 -15.31 11.64
C ALA A 26 2.95 -15.12 10.82
N SER A 27 3.82 -14.24 11.31
CA SER A 27 5.16 -14.03 10.77
C SER A 27 6.16 -14.12 11.91
N ILE A 28 7.34 -14.69 11.63
CA ILE A 28 8.42 -14.82 12.61
C ILE A 28 9.48 -13.79 12.26
N LEU A 29 9.70 -12.82 13.16
CA LEU A 29 10.78 -11.85 13.06
C LEU A 29 11.95 -12.32 13.91
N VAL A 30 13.15 -12.24 13.35
CA VAL A 30 14.39 -12.64 14.02
C VAL A 30 15.46 -11.58 13.79
N SER A 31 16.31 -11.36 14.80
CA SER A 31 17.56 -10.64 14.60
C SER A 31 18.56 -11.53 13.86
N GLU A 32 19.62 -10.96 13.30
CA GLU A 32 20.71 -11.73 12.68
C GLU A 32 21.34 -12.72 13.68
N GLU A 33 21.49 -12.32 14.94
CA GLU A 33 21.98 -13.21 16.00
C GLU A 33 20.99 -14.34 16.29
N GLY A 34 19.69 -14.04 16.34
CA GLY A 34 18.63 -15.03 16.55
C GLY A 34 18.56 -16.02 15.39
N LEU A 35 18.69 -15.54 14.16
CA LEU A 35 18.77 -16.36 12.96
C LEU A 35 19.94 -17.34 13.03
N LYS A 36 21.15 -16.84 13.38
CA LYS A 36 22.32 -17.70 13.53
C LYS A 36 22.08 -18.81 14.57
N LYS A 37 21.49 -18.47 15.72
CA LYS A 37 21.14 -19.48 16.75
C LYS A 37 20.17 -20.54 16.23
N LEU A 38 19.19 -20.15 15.41
CA LEU A 38 18.25 -21.08 14.79
C LEU A 38 18.94 -22.00 13.78
N GLU A 39 19.84 -21.46 12.97
CA GLU A 39 20.63 -22.23 12.00
C GLU A 39 21.60 -23.19 12.70
N ASP A 40 22.30 -22.73 13.74
CA ASP A 40 23.16 -23.57 14.59
C ASP A 40 22.37 -24.69 15.28
N ALA A 41 21.09 -24.46 15.58
CA ALA A 41 20.16 -25.46 16.11
C ALA A 41 19.56 -26.39 15.02
N GLY A 42 19.93 -26.23 13.75
CA GLY A 42 19.51 -27.07 12.63
C GLY A 42 18.16 -26.69 12.00
N ALA A 43 17.65 -25.48 12.26
CA ALA A 43 16.42 -25.01 11.62
C ALA A 43 16.61 -24.82 10.11
N LYS A 44 15.63 -25.26 9.31
CA LYS A 44 15.60 -25.02 7.86
C LYS A 44 14.94 -23.68 7.57
N ILE A 45 15.75 -22.68 7.25
CA ILE A 45 15.26 -21.32 6.98
C ILE A 45 15.03 -21.15 5.47
N PRO A 46 13.81 -20.80 5.02
CA PRO A 46 13.55 -20.48 3.62
C PRO A 46 14.41 -19.29 3.17
N ARG A 47 14.96 -19.38 1.95
CA ARG A 47 15.77 -18.34 1.32
C ARG A 47 15.16 -17.94 -0.03
N PRO A 48 15.35 -16.70 -0.50
CA PRO A 48 16.08 -15.60 0.15
C PRO A 48 15.42 -15.12 1.45
N LEU A 49 16.18 -14.46 2.34
CA LEU A 49 15.56 -13.79 3.48
C LEU A 49 14.83 -12.54 3.03
N VAL A 50 13.91 -12.08 3.88
CA VAL A 50 13.22 -10.81 3.71
C VAL A 50 13.56 -9.93 4.90
N LYS A 51 14.14 -8.77 4.62
CA LYS A 51 14.57 -7.76 5.59
C LYS A 51 13.49 -6.69 5.70
N VAL A 52 13.20 -6.26 6.92
CA VAL A 52 12.40 -5.06 7.15
C VAL A 52 13.34 -3.86 7.14
N THR A 53 13.34 -3.07 6.07
CA THR A 53 14.30 -1.95 5.87
C THR A 53 13.72 -0.60 6.26
N GLY A 54 12.39 -0.48 6.32
CA GLY A 54 11.71 0.72 6.78
C GLY A 54 10.42 0.42 7.52
N ILE A 55 10.13 1.18 8.58
CA ILE A 55 8.84 1.12 9.29
C ILE A 55 8.40 2.54 9.62
N GLY A 56 7.24 2.92 9.10
CA GLY A 56 6.61 4.19 9.40
C GLY A 56 5.27 4.01 10.07
N ARG A 57 4.91 4.98 10.90
CA ARG A 57 3.60 5.02 11.57
C ARG A 57 3.05 6.42 11.54
N GLY A 58 1.76 6.55 11.30
CA GLY A 58 1.06 7.81 11.34
C GLY A 58 -0.24 7.68 12.11
N THR A 59 -0.68 8.80 12.69
CA THR A 59 -1.94 8.88 13.40
C THR A 59 -2.76 10.08 12.94
N ASP A 60 -4.08 9.93 12.98
CA ASP A 60 -5.04 10.99 12.68
C ASP A 60 -6.26 10.96 13.60
N ALA A 61 -7.18 11.91 13.41
CA ALA A 61 -8.40 11.97 14.18
C ALA A 61 -9.25 10.70 13.98
N MET A 62 -9.85 10.21 15.07
CA MET A 62 -10.82 9.10 15.04
C MET A 62 -12.09 9.48 14.26
N ARG A 63 -12.54 10.72 14.42
CA ARG A 63 -13.71 11.24 13.72
C ARG A 63 -13.25 11.98 12.47
N MET A 64 -13.78 11.59 11.31
CA MET A 64 -13.42 12.21 10.03
C MET A 64 -13.66 13.73 10.00
N ALA A 65 -14.69 14.22 10.70
CA ALA A 65 -15.01 15.65 10.79
C ALA A 65 -14.00 16.47 11.61
N ASP A 66 -13.17 15.81 12.43
CA ASP A 66 -12.17 16.46 13.26
C ASP A 66 -10.78 16.44 12.59
N ARG A 67 -10.67 15.92 11.35
CA ARG A 67 -9.40 15.89 10.63
C ARG A 67 -8.91 17.31 10.34
N PRO A 68 -7.63 17.60 10.60
CA PRO A 68 -7.09 18.94 10.41
C PRO A 68 -6.97 19.25 8.91
N HIS A 69 -7.38 20.46 8.54
CA HIS A 69 -7.08 21.05 7.24
C HIS A 69 -5.92 22.03 7.41
N VAL A 70 -4.84 21.82 6.65
CA VAL A 70 -3.65 22.68 6.73
C VAL A 70 -3.51 23.54 5.49
N ASP A 71 -2.82 24.67 5.63
CA ASP A 71 -2.44 25.49 4.48
C ASP A 71 -1.38 24.80 3.61
N TYR A 72 -1.17 25.34 2.42
CA TYR A 72 -0.28 24.76 1.41
C TYR A 72 1.17 24.69 1.92
N ASP A 73 1.66 25.74 2.57
CA ASP A 73 3.06 25.80 3.00
C ASP A 73 3.32 24.76 4.10
N TYR A 74 2.40 24.65 5.06
CA TYR A 74 2.46 23.61 6.09
C TYR A 74 2.40 22.20 5.51
N PHE A 75 1.52 21.95 4.53
CA PHE A 75 1.45 20.66 3.84
C PHE A 75 2.76 20.33 3.14
N MET A 76 3.30 21.28 2.36
CA MET A 76 4.52 21.07 1.60
C MET A 76 5.71 20.80 2.53
N GLU A 77 5.80 21.47 3.68
CA GLU A 77 6.87 21.26 4.64
C GLU A 77 6.76 19.89 5.34
N ASN A 78 5.57 19.53 5.79
CA ASN A 78 5.39 18.46 6.77
C ASN A 78 4.87 17.14 6.19
N TYR A 79 4.16 17.16 5.06
CA TYR A 79 3.46 15.98 4.54
C TYR A 79 3.83 15.61 3.11
N ALA A 80 4.18 16.56 2.25
CA ALA A 80 4.62 16.21 0.89
C ALA A 80 5.83 15.26 0.93
N THR A 81 5.85 14.29 0.00
CA THR A 81 7.02 13.42 -0.18
C THR A 81 8.23 14.25 -0.60
N GLN A 82 9.43 13.68 -0.47
CA GLN A 82 10.63 14.38 -0.90
C GLN A 82 10.60 14.66 -2.42
N GLN A 83 10.13 13.70 -3.23
CA GLN A 83 9.93 13.87 -4.67
C GLN A 83 8.94 15.01 -5.01
N GLU A 84 7.84 15.11 -4.26
CA GLU A 84 6.84 16.17 -4.46
C GLU A 84 7.40 17.56 -4.08
N LYS A 85 8.21 17.63 -3.02
CA LYS A 85 8.91 18.86 -2.61
C LYS A 85 9.87 19.35 -3.68
N ASP A 86 10.58 18.45 -4.33
CA ASP A 86 11.63 18.79 -5.29
C ASP A 86 11.09 19.07 -6.71
N SER A 87 9.80 18.77 -6.98
CA SER A 87 9.16 19.01 -8.28
C SER A 87 8.43 20.35 -8.36
N ASP A 88 8.97 21.30 -9.15
CA ASP A 88 8.34 22.59 -9.44
C ASP A 88 6.91 22.43 -10.01
N GLU A 89 6.72 21.43 -10.86
CA GLU A 89 5.42 21.11 -11.45
C GLU A 89 4.43 20.66 -10.39
N THR A 90 4.82 19.73 -9.51
CA THR A 90 3.96 19.22 -8.44
C THR A 90 3.63 20.32 -7.44
N ARG A 91 4.60 21.16 -7.08
CA ARG A 91 4.35 22.33 -6.22
C ARG A 91 3.32 23.28 -6.85
N ALA A 92 3.45 23.59 -8.14
CA ALA A 92 2.48 24.42 -8.85
C ALA A 92 1.10 23.76 -8.93
N TYR A 93 1.04 22.45 -9.16
CA TYR A 93 -0.19 21.66 -9.20
C TYR A 93 -0.92 21.69 -7.84
N TYR A 94 -0.23 21.36 -6.74
CA TYR A 94 -0.81 21.41 -5.40
C TYR A 94 -1.22 22.83 -5.01
N LYS A 95 -0.45 23.85 -5.36
CA LYS A 95 -0.85 25.23 -5.08
C LYS A 95 -2.20 25.59 -5.71
N LYS A 96 -2.43 25.17 -6.97
CA LYS A 96 -3.74 25.32 -7.63
C LYS A 96 -4.86 24.58 -6.89
N LEU A 97 -4.62 23.36 -6.39
CA LEU A 97 -5.63 22.64 -5.60
C LEU A 97 -6.04 23.44 -4.36
N TRP A 98 -5.09 24.10 -3.68
CA TRP A 98 -5.39 24.96 -2.54
C TRP A 98 -6.11 26.25 -2.94
N GLU A 99 -5.76 26.86 -4.07
CA GLU A 99 -6.48 28.02 -4.61
C GLU A 99 -7.95 27.69 -4.91
N HIS A 100 -8.24 26.45 -5.34
CA HIS A 100 -9.60 25.94 -5.55
C HIS A 100 -10.32 25.46 -4.27
N GLY A 101 -9.73 25.67 -3.10
CA GLY A 101 -10.34 25.34 -1.81
C GLY A 101 -10.12 23.90 -1.35
N THR A 102 -9.38 23.08 -2.09
CA THR A 102 -8.97 21.76 -1.61
C THR A 102 -7.96 21.92 -0.48
N ARG A 103 -8.11 21.14 0.59
CA ARG A 103 -7.21 21.17 1.74
C ARG A 103 -6.84 19.76 2.09
N TYR A 104 -5.60 19.39 1.78
CA TYR A 104 -5.03 18.13 2.22
C TYR A 104 -4.24 18.36 3.52
N PRO A 105 -4.21 17.37 4.41
CA PRO A 105 -5.11 16.23 4.41
C PRO A 105 -6.54 16.63 4.78
N GLY A 106 -7.50 15.78 4.44
CA GLY A 106 -8.92 16.02 4.69
C GLY A 106 -9.70 14.70 4.74
N VAL A 107 -11.02 14.74 4.56
CA VAL A 107 -11.83 13.50 4.46
C VAL A 107 -11.43 12.66 3.24
N HIS A 108 -10.91 13.32 2.20
CA HIS A 108 -10.48 12.72 0.95
C HIS A 108 -9.10 12.05 1.00
N SER A 109 -8.37 12.08 2.13
CA SER A 109 -7.08 11.40 2.26
C SER A 109 -6.82 10.90 3.68
N PHE A 110 -5.88 9.98 3.86
CA PHE A 110 -5.40 9.53 5.16
C PHE A 110 -4.03 10.16 5.45
N ARG A 111 -4.01 11.28 6.17
CA ARG A 111 -2.76 11.94 6.62
C ARG A 111 -1.79 10.97 7.28
N ALA A 112 -2.34 10.06 8.07
CA ALA A 112 -1.60 9.02 8.75
C ALA A 112 -0.84 8.11 7.75
N GLY A 113 -1.44 7.76 6.61
CA GLY A 113 -0.80 7.00 5.54
C GLY A 113 0.36 7.76 4.93
N ARG A 114 0.17 9.04 4.61
CA ARG A 114 1.25 9.90 4.10
C ARG A 114 2.44 10.01 5.05
N THR A 115 2.15 10.20 6.32
CA THR A 115 3.17 10.29 7.38
C THR A 115 3.92 8.96 7.53
N ALA A 116 3.19 7.84 7.58
CA ALA A 116 3.77 6.51 7.66
C ALA A 116 4.64 6.19 6.43
N GLY A 117 4.14 6.48 5.22
CA GLY A 117 4.89 6.30 3.98
C GLY A 117 6.22 7.06 4.00
N ASN A 118 6.18 8.38 4.24
CA ASN A 118 7.38 9.21 4.28
C ASN A 118 8.43 8.71 5.29
N MET A 119 8.00 8.27 6.49
CA MET A 119 8.90 7.69 7.48
C MET A 119 9.53 6.38 6.99
N ALA A 120 8.72 5.48 6.44
CA ALA A 120 9.18 4.19 5.95
C ALA A 120 10.14 4.34 4.76
N TYR A 121 9.80 5.19 3.79
CA TYR A 121 10.63 5.50 2.63
C TYR A 121 11.96 6.11 3.01
N LYS A 122 11.97 7.07 3.95
CA LYS A 122 13.21 7.66 4.45
C LYS A 122 14.15 6.61 5.07
N MET A 123 13.61 5.64 5.81
CA MET A 123 14.41 4.57 6.41
C MET A 123 14.97 3.60 5.36
N ALA A 124 14.17 3.27 4.35
CA ALA A 124 14.55 2.37 3.27
C ALA A 124 15.35 3.04 2.13
N GLY A 125 15.51 4.36 2.18
CA GLY A 125 16.20 5.13 1.14
C GLY A 125 15.41 5.26 -0.18
N ILE A 126 14.08 5.15 -0.12
CA ILE A 126 13.19 5.30 -1.29
C ILE A 126 12.90 6.79 -1.52
N TYR A 127 13.07 7.24 -2.76
CA TYR A 127 12.74 8.60 -3.18
C TYR A 127 11.50 8.64 -4.09
N ASP A 128 11.42 7.73 -5.05
CA ASP A 128 10.32 7.59 -6.01
C ASP A 128 9.57 6.26 -5.78
N PRO A 129 8.57 6.23 -4.87
CA PRO A 129 7.94 4.99 -4.46
C PRO A 129 7.22 4.26 -5.61
N LEU A 130 6.75 4.96 -6.64
CA LEU A 130 6.09 4.31 -7.79
C LEU A 130 7.07 3.44 -8.59
N HIS A 131 8.31 3.87 -8.74
CA HIS A 131 9.31 3.18 -9.58
C HIS A 131 10.33 2.37 -8.77
N GLU A 132 10.38 2.55 -7.44
CA GLU A 132 11.30 1.83 -6.56
C GLU A 132 10.62 0.71 -5.76
N LEU A 133 9.29 0.60 -5.78
CA LEU A 133 8.55 -0.52 -5.21
C LEU A 133 8.07 -1.43 -6.35
N ASP A 134 8.37 -2.73 -6.27
CA ASP A 134 7.88 -3.70 -7.24
C ASP A 134 6.40 -4.04 -7.00
N PHE A 135 5.97 -4.00 -5.73
CA PHE A 135 4.58 -4.22 -5.36
C PHE A 135 4.20 -3.58 -4.02
N VAL A 136 2.90 -3.40 -3.81
CA VAL A 136 2.31 -2.94 -2.55
C VAL A 136 1.15 -3.84 -2.16
N GLU A 137 1.18 -4.40 -0.95
CA GLU A 137 -0.01 -4.97 -0.30
C GLU A 137 -0.63 -3.88 0.59
N LEU A 138 -1.66 -3.21 0.09
CA LEU A 138 -2.36 -2.13 0.78
C LEU A 138 -3.68 -2.59 1.39
N HIS A 139 -4.16 -1.81 2.36
CA HIS A 139 -5.41 -2.03 3.05
C HIS A 139 -6.59 -1.41 2.29
N ASP A 140 -7.18 -2.18 1.38
CA ASP A 140 -8.33 -1.85 0.53
C ASP A 140 -9.65 -2.31 1.18
N ALA A 141 -9.98 -1.85 2.39
CA ALA A 141 -11.27 -2.23 3.01
C ALA A 141 -12.48 -1.80 2.15
N TYR A 142 -12.27 -0.77 1.33
CA TYR A 142 -13.21 -0.24 0.34
C TYR A 142 -12.45 0.20 -0.92
N THR A 143 -13.08 0.16 -2.10
CA THR A 143 -12.45 0.65 -3.34
C THR A 143 -12.03 2.12 -3.25
N SER A 144 -12.79 2.95 -2.53
CA SER A 144 -12.39 4.34 -2.26
C SER A 144 -11.13 4.44 -1.42
N SER A 145 -10.93 3.54 -0.44
CA SER A 145 -9.76 3.57 0.43
C SER A 145 -8.47 3.23 -0.32
N GLU A 146 -8.55 2.35 -1.31
CA GLU A 146 -7.44 2.03 -2.20
C GLU A 146 -7.03 3.25 -3.04
N ILE A 147 -8.00 3.93 -3.66
CA ILE A 147 -7.77 5.18 -4.41
C ILE A 147 -7.06 6.23 -3.55
N GLN A 148 -7.56 6.46 -2.33
CA GLN A 148 -6.96 7.43 -1.40
C GLN A 148 -5.54 7.02 -1.01
N THR A 149 -5.33 5.72 -0.80
CA THR A 149 -4.04 5.18 -0.37
C THR A 149 -2.97 5.31 -1.45
N TYR A 150 -3.32 5.22 -2.74
CA TYR A 150 -2.37 5.49 -3.83
C TYR A 150 -1.76 6.89 -3.70
N GLU A 151 -2.61 7.87 -3.44
CA GLU A 151 -2.21 9.26 -3.25
C GLU A 151 -1.39 9.39 -1.97
N ASP A 152 -1.86 8.85 -0.84
CA ASP A 152 -1.16 8.94 0.45
C ASP A 152 0.22 8.29 0.43
N LEU A 153 0.38 7.16 -0.26
CA LEU A 153 1.66 6.49 -0.43
C LEU A 153 2.56 7.17 -1.48
N GLY A 154 2.05 8.18 -2.20
CA GLY A 154 2.82 8.93 -3.20
C GLY A 154 3.06 8.17 -4.49
N LEU A 155 2.24 7.15 -4.78
CA LEU A 155 2.27 6.45 -6.06
C LEU A 155 1.73 7.33 -7.21
N CYS A 156 0.89 8.31 -6.85
CA CYS A 156 0.44 9.39 -7.71
C CYS A 156 0.22 10.66 -6.87
N ARG A 157 0.00 11.80 -7.53
CA ARG A 157 -0.27 13.06 -6.83
C ARG A 157 -1.67 13.02 -6.22
N TYR A 158 -1.89 13.80 -5.17
CA TYR A 158 -3.22 14.01 -4.62
C TYR A 158 -4.22 14.50 -5.67
N GLY A 159 -5.39 13.86 -5.75
CA GLY A 159 -6.41 14.09 -6.78
C GLY A 159 -6.26 13.23 -8.05
N GLU A 160 -5.20 12.44 -8.17
CA GLU A 160 -4.94 11.57 -9.33
C GLU A 160 -5.24 10.10 -9.06
N GLY A 161 -5.67 9.70 -7.86
CA GLY A 161 -5.85 8.29 -7.49
C GLY A 161 -6.88 7.55 -8.36
N GLY A 162 -7.96 8.22 -8.75
CA GLY A 162 -8.96 7.66 -9.67
C GLY A 162 -8.38 7.39 -11.07
N PRO A 163 -7.83 8.42 -11.75
CA PRO A 163 -7.09 8.23 -12.99
C PRO A 163 -5.97 7.20 -12.90
N PHE A 164 -5.23 7.16 -11.79
CA PHE A 164 -4.17 6.18 -11.54
C PHE A 164 -4.72 4.75 -11.52
N ALA A 165 -5.80 4.50 -10.77
CA ALA A 165 -6.48 3.19 -10.75
C ALA A 165 -6.93 2.74 -12.15
N ALA A 166 -7.46 3.66 -12.95
CA ALA A 166 -7.93 3.39 -14.31
C ALA A 166 -6.80 3.25 -15.34
N SER A 167 -5.57 3.65 -15.00
CA SER A 167 -4.46 3.74 -15.96
C SER A 167 -3.84 2.39 -16.32
N GLY A 168 -3.94 1.39 -15.44
CA GLY A 168 -3.19 0.14 -15.56
C GLY A 168 -1.86 0.11 -14.78
N LYS A 169 -1.34 1.26 -14.31
CA LYS A 169 -0.08 1.33 -13.56
C LYS A 169 -0.01 0.46 -12.31
N ALA A 170 -1.16 0.26 -11.66
CA ALA A 170 -1.30 -0.53 -10.44
C ALA A 170 -1.52 -2.04 -10.69
N PHE A 171 -1.65 -2.46 -11.95
CA PHE A 171 -2.09 -3.82 -12.30
C PHE A 171 -0.92 -4.81 -12.23
N LEU A 172 -1.24 -6.11 -12.07
CA LEU A 172 -0.24 -7.16 -12.18
C LEU A 172 -0.05 -7.54 -13.67
N PRO A 173 1.14 -7.39 -14.27
CA PRO A 173 1.33 -7.54 -15.72
C PRO A 173 1.07 -8.96 -16.24
N ASN A 174 1.02 -9.96 -15.35
CA ASN A 174 0.91 -11.38 -15.71
C ASN A 174 -0.54 -11.82 -15.96
N ILE A 175 -1.52 -10.95 -15.73
CA ILE A 175 -2.94 -11.27 -15.78
C ILE A 175 -3.57 -10.57 -16.98
N ASP A 176 -4.30 -11.32 -17.80
CA ASP A 176 -5.21 -10.76 -18.78
C ASP A 176 -6.52 -10.38 -18.08
N TYR A 177 -6.68 -9.07 -17.82
CA TYR A 177 -7.88 -8.53 -17.20
C TYR A 177 -9.03 -8.35 -18.20
N GLY A 178 -8.82 -8.60 -19.50
CA GLY A 178 -9.80 -8.33 -20.56
C GLY A 178 -10.11 -6.84 -20.72
N LEU A 179 -9.16 -5.97 -20.36
CA LEU A 179 -9.27 -4.51 -20.41
C LEU A 179 -8.25 -3.92 -21.39
N ASP A 180 -8.66 -2.87 -22.08
CA ASP A 180 -7.75 -2.02 -22.87
C ASP A 180 -7.18 -0.95 -21.93
N LEU A 181 -5.97 -1.22 -21.39
CA LEU A 181 -5.31 -0.36 -20.42
C LEU A 181 -4.50 0.73 -21.13
N PRO A 182 -4.63 2.00 -20.73
CA PRO A 182 -3.95 3.11 -21.41
C PRO A 182 -2.45 3.18 -21.12
N GLU A 183 -1.98 2.58 -20.01
CA GLU A 183 -0.58 2.56 -19.61
C GLU A 183 -0.15 1.15 -19.15
N GLU A 184 1.15 0.90 -19.25
CA GLU A 184 1.79 -0.33 -18.76
C GLU A 184 1.78 -0.37 -17.23
N ALA A 185 1.79 -1.59 -16.67
CA ALA A 185 1.97 -1.80 -15.24
C ALA A 185 3.33 -1.28 -14.77
N VAL A 186 3.37 -0.64 -13.59
CA VAL A 186 4.59 -0.07 -13.01
C VAL A 186 4.85 -0.65 -11.63
N CYS A 187 3.86 -0.60 -10.75
CA CYS A 187 3.95 -1.13 -9.39
C CYS A 187 2.69 -1.94 -9.10
N ALA A 188 2.82 -3.25 -8.93
CA ALA A 188 1.65 -4.10 -8.75
C ALA A 188 1.03 -3.88 -7.37
N VAL A 189 -0.24 -3.48 -7.32
CA VAL A 189 -0.95 -3.29 -6.06
C VAL A 189 -1.85 -4.49 -5.80
N ASN A 190 -1.82 -4.97 -4.55
CA ASN A 190 -2.59 -6.09 -4.07
C ASN A 190 -2.56 -7.31 -5.01
N PRO A 191 -1.38 -7.83 -5.41
CA PRO A 191 -1.34 -9.05 -6.22
C PRO A 191 -2.04 -10.25 -5.54
N SER A 192 -2.21 -10.21 -4.21
CA SER A 192 -3.01 -11.18 -3.44
C SER A 192 -4.52 -11.15 -3.75
N GLY A 193 -5.01 -10.09 -4.38
CA GLY A 193 -6.43 -9.75 -4.50
C GLY A 193 -6.96 -8.84 -3.38
N GLY A 194 -6.11 -8.45 -2.43
CA GLY A 194 -6.45 -7.49 -1.38
C GLY A 194 -7.56 -7.96 -0.43
N LEU A 195 -8.00 -7.06 0.44
CA LEU A 195 -9.08 -7.31 1.39
C LEU A 195 -10.42 -7.51 0.67
N ILE A 196 -10.61 -6.91 -0.50
CA ILE A 196 -11.86 -7.02 -1.29
C ILE A 196 -12.09 -8.45 -1.77
N ALA A 197 -11.08 -9.09 -2.37
CA ALA A 197 -11.23 -10.43 -2.93
C ALA A 197 -10.66 -11.55 -2.04
N CYS A 198 -9.49 -11.34 -1.42
CA CYS A 198 -8.82 -12.36 -0.59
C CYS A 198 -9.49 -12.52 0.79
N GLY A 199 -9.94 -11.40 1.36
CA GLY A 199 -10.71 -11.34 2.59
C GLY A 199 -10.08 -10.52 3.71
N HIS A 200 -10.91 -10.18 4.72
CA HIS A 200 -10.54 -9.25 5.78
C HIS A 200 -10.80 -9.76 7.20
N PRO A 201 -10.03 -10.76 7.68
CA PRO A 201 -9.96 -11.07 9.10
C PRO A 201 -9.19 -9.95 9.80
N VAL A 202 -9.91 -9.00 10.42
CA VAL A 202 -9.41 -7.67 10.84
C VAL A 202 -8.06 -7.73 11.56
N GLY A 203 -7.91 -8.58 12.58
CA GLY A 203 -6.67 -8.69 13.35
C GLY A 203 -5.51 -9.40 12.63
N ALA A 204 -5.80 -10.20 11.61
CA ALA A 204 -4.82 -10.98 10.86
C ALA A 204 -4.38 -10.33 9.54
N THR A 205 -5.15 -9.36 9.04
CA THR A 205 -4.95 -8.77 7.70
C THR A 205 -3.54 -8.21 7.49
N GLY A 206 -3.02 -7.40 8.41
CA GLY A 206 -1.66 -6.85 8.28
C GLY A 206 -0.56 -7.93 8.26
N LEU A 207 -0.78 -9.05 8.96
CA LEU A 207 0.13 -10.19 8.93
C LEU A 207 -0.04 -11.03 7.66
N MET A 208 -1.26 -11.14 7.12
CA MET A 208 -1.52 -11.79 5.84
C MET A 208 -0.80 -11.06 4.70
N GLN A 209 -0.86 -9.73 4.68
CA GLN A 209 -0.08 -8.89 3.77
C GLN A 209 1.43 -9.18 3.90
N ALA A 210 1.95 -9.25 5.14
CA ALA A 210 3.36 -9.55 5.39
C ALA A 210 3.77 -10.96 4.92
N VAL A 211 2.91 -11.96 5.13
CA VAL A 211 3.12 -13.34 4.67
C VAL A 211 3.18 -13.39 3.14
N PHE A 212 2.21 -12.79 2.47
CA PHE A 212 2.15 -12.78 1.01
C PHE A 212 3.31 -11.99 0.39
N ALA A 213 3.64 -10.82 0.94
CA ALA A 213 4.81 -10.04 0.54
C ALA A 213 6.12 -10.82 0.72
N THR A 214 6.22 -11.62 1.79
CA THR A 214 7.36 -12.53 1.99
C THR A 214 7.45 -13.56 0.87
N TRP A 215 6.32 -14.18 0.48
CA TRP A 215 6.30 -15.14 -0.62
C TRP A 215 6.66 -14.51 -1.96
N GLN A 216 6.22 -13.28 -2.23
CA GLN A 216 6.61 -12.52 -3.42
C GLN A 216 8.12 -12.33 -3.48
N LEU A 217 8.72 -11.79 -2.41
CA LEU A 217 10.16 -11.52 -2.32
C LEU A 217 11.01 -12.80 -2.29
N GLN A 218 10.43 -13.91 -1.84
CA GLN A 218 11.07 -15.23 -1.90
C GLN A 218 10.96 -15.91 -3.27
N GLY A 219 10.14 -15.39 -4.17
CA GLY A 219 9.84 -16.07 -5.43
C GLY A 219 9.13 -17.41 -5.21
N SER A 220 8.30 -17.51 -4.16
CA SER A 220 7.72 -18.78 -3.71
C SER A 220 6.21 -18.88 -3.91
N ILE A 221 5.59 -17.99 -4.69
CA ILE A 221 4.14 -18.04 -4.95
C ILE A 221 3.72 -19.42 -5.52
N HIS A 222 4.46 -19.97 -6.47
CA HIS A 222 4.22 -21.33 -7.01
C HIS A 222 4.07 -22.40 -5.92
N LYS A 223 4.92 -22.35 -4.90
CA LYS A 223 4.92 -23.34 -3.81
C LYS A 223 3.62 -23.32 -3.02
N HIS A 224 2.96 -22.17 -2.94
CA HIS A 224 1.76 -21.96 -2.16
C HIS A 224 0.47 -22.13 -2.97
N PHE A 225 0.49 -21.78 -4.25
CA PHE A 225 -0.72 -21.78 -5.10
C PHE A 225 -0.71 -22.84 -6.21
N GLY A 226 0.45 -23.43 -6.54
CA GLY A 226 0.60 -24.41 -7.62
C GLY A 226 0.81 -23.80 -9.01
N ASP A 227 0.85 -22.47 -9.11
CA ASP A 227 1.15 -21.71 -10.31
C ASP A 227 1.77 -20.33 -9.97
N ASP A 228 2.37 -19.69 -10.97
CA ASP A 228 3.12 -18.43 -10.83
C ASP A 228 2.31 -17.20 -11.23
N THR A 229 0.99 -17.32 -11.46
CA THR A 229 0.17 -16.23 -12.02
C THR A 229 0.30 -14.95 -11.20
N LEU A 230 0.29 -15.07 -9.87
CA LEU A 230 0.38 -13.92 -8.95
C LEU A 230 1.82 -13.47 -8.68
N GLN A 231 2.85 -14.17 -9.14
CA GLN A 231 4.25 -13.88 -8.83
C GLN A 231 4.72 -12.61 -9.55
N VAL A 232 5.05 -11.57 -8.80
CA VAL A 232 5.72 -10.39 -9.36
C VAL A 232 7.12 -10.79 -9.81
N LYS A 233 7.42 -10.52 -11.07
CA LYS A 233 8.69 -10.93 -11.70
C LYS A 233 9.86 -10.18 -11.05
N ASP A 234 10.91 -10.93 -10.69
CA ASP A 234 12.17 -10.40 -10.16
C ASP A 234 12.04 -9.47 -8.93
N ALA A 235 10.95 -9.61 -8.15
CA ALA A 235 10.66 -8.76 -7.00
C ALA A 235 11.84 -8.67 -6.01
N ARG A 236 12.24 -7.43 -5.70
CA ARG A 236 13.31 -7.06 -4.76
C ARG A 236 12.80 -6.26 -3.58
N ARG A 237 11.79 -5.42 -3.77
CA ARG A 237 11.32 -4.48 -2.76
C ARG A 237 9.80 -4.34 -2.85
N GLY A 238 9.14 -4.57 -1.72
CA GLY A 238 7.69 -4.39 -1.60
C GLY A 238 7.33 -3.59 -0.37
N ALA A 239 6.11 -3.06 -0.35
CA ALA A 239 5.56 -2.39 0.82
C ALA A 239 4.29 -3.09 1.32
N ILE A 240 4.10 -3.11 2.64
CA ILE A 240 2.81 -3.43 3.26
C ILE A 240 2.24 -2.18 3.91
N HIS A 241 0.97 -1.90 3.65
CA HIS A 241 0.23 -0.78 4.22
C HIS A 241 -1.00 -1.31 4.94
N SER A 242 -1.10 -1.02 6.24
CA SER A 242 -2.26 -1.37 7.07
C SER A 242 -2.80 -0.12 7.73
N HIS A 243 -4.10 0.13 7.60
CA HIS A 243 -4.78 1.19 8.32
C HIS A 243 -5.87 0.62 9.25
N ALA A 244 -6.18 1.37 10.31
CA ALA A 244 -7.21 1.00 11.29
C ALA A 244 -8.28 2.10 11.38
N GLY A 245 -9.53 1.65 11.50
CA GLY A 245 -10.69 2.54 11.54
C GLY A 245 -10.80 3.34 10.25
N THR A 246 -11.18 4.61 10.35
CA THR A 246 -11.20 5.52 9.20
C THR A 246 -9.81 6.12 8.97
N GLY A 247 -8.77 5.30 8.87
CA GLY A 247 -7.38 5.75 8.69
C GLY A 247 -6.79 6.53 9.87
N THR A 248 -7.23 6.23 11.10
CA THR A 248 -6.77 6.88 12.33
C THR A 248 -5.38 6.42 12.74
N TYR A 249 -5.06 5.16 12.51
CA TYR A 249 -3.73 4.62 12.76
C TYR A 249 -3.29 3.88 11.51
N VAL A 250 -2.13 4.26 10.99
CA VAL A 250 -1.60 3.67 9.76
C VAL A 250 -0.16 3.25 9.98
N THR A 251 0.19 2.08 9.47
CA THR A 251 1.55 1.57 9.45
C THR A 251 1.94 1.23 8.02
N VAL A 252 3.14 1.63 7.62
CA VAL A 252 3.78 1.23 6.36
C VAL A 252 5.08 0.54 6.72
N SER A 253 5.32 -0.66 6.17
CA SER A 253 6.62 -1.33 6.31
C SER A 253 7.18 -1.66 4.94
N ILE A 254 8.47 -1.41 4.75
CA ILE A 254 9.21 -1.77 3.54
C ILE A 254 9.94 -3.08 3.79
N LEU A 255 9.75 -4.00 2.86
CA LEU A 255 10.32 -5.35 2.88
C LEU A 255 11.24 -5.49 1.66
N GLU A 256 12.47 -5.95 1.89
CA GLU A 256 13.47 -6.15 0.85
C GLU A 256 13.99 -7.57 0.85
N ARG A 257 14.09 -8.15 -0.34
CA ARG A 257 14.75 -9.42 -0.56
C ARG A 257 16.24 -9.26 -0.23
N GLU A 258 16.78 -10.21 0.52
CA GLU A 258 18.23 -10.36 0.66
C GLU A 258 18.84 -10.85 -0.66
N ASP A 259 19.90 -10.18 -1.10
CA ASP A 259 20.65 -10.50 -2.33
C ASP A 259 21.18 -11.94 -2.37
#